data_AF-B1YBX4-F1
#
_entry.id   AF-B1YBX4-F1
#
_cell.length_a   1.000
_cell.length_b   1.000
_cell.length_c   1.000
_cell.angle_alpha   90.00
_cell.angle_beta   90.00
_cell.angle_gamma   90.00
#
_symmetry.space_group_name_H-M   'P 1'
#
loop_
_entity.id
_entity.type
_entity.pdbx_description
1 polymer ?
#
loop_
_entity_poly.entity_id
_entity_poly.type
_entity_poly.pdbx_seq_one_letter_code
_entity_poly.pdbx_strand_id
1 'polypeptide(L)'
;MTFRMDDGISPRDLKIEAILEGLRGIRKMYLECVSRGKPAVCYAKAAGELISMFGSLMPNVWHDQELRFYILRGADGALLFYDAEADRYALVDIGKAVSSVLGHG
;
A
#
# COMPACT_ATOMS: atom_id res chain seq x y z
N MET A 1 6.62 -4.57 13.85
CA MET A 1 7.52 -5.28 12.91
C MET A 1 7.98 -4.28 11.84
N THR A 2 9.19 -4.39 11.29
CA THR A 2 9.66 -3.47 10.24
C THR A 2 9.51 -4.08 8.85
N PHE A 3 9.28 -3.22 7.86
CA PHE A 3 9.23 -3.52 6.44
C PHE A 3 10.24 -2.64 5.72
N ARG A 4 11.20 -3.26 5.05
CA ARG A 4 12.31 -2.57 4.39
C ARG A 4 11.93 -2.25 2.95
N MET A 5 11.88 -0.97 2.59
CA MET A 5 11.61 -0.52 1.21
C MET A 5 12.80 0.24 0.65
N ASP A 6 12.96 0.28 -0.67
CA ASP A 6 14.08 0.96 -1.33
C ASP A 6 13.60 1.71 -2.58
N ASP A 7 13.97 2.98 -2.68
CA ASP A 7 13.72 3.85 -3.83
C ASP A 7 14.88 3.85 -4.85
N GLY A 8 15.92 3.04 -4.61
CA GLY A 8 17.13 2.96 -5.42
C GLY A 8 18.25 3.91 -4.97
N ILE A 9 18.03 4.71 -3.92
CA ILE A 9 19.04 5.56 -3.29
C ILE A 9 19.52 4.91 -1.98
N SER A 10 18.59 4.62 -1.08
CA SER A 10 18.90 3.93 0.16
C SER A 10 17.67 3.21 0.75
N PRO A 11 17.84 1.97 1.25
CA PRO A 11 16.74 1.28 1.91
C PRO A 11 16.33 1.97 3.21
N ARG A 12 15.02 1.95 3.49
CA ARG A 12 14.40 2.51 4.70
C ARG A 12 13.59 1.43 5.40
N ASP A 13 13.80 1.31 6.70
CA ASP A 13 13.00 0.41 7.54
C ASP A 13 11.78 1.17 8.08
N LEU A 14 10.60 0.80 7.61
CA LEU A 14 9.33 1.39 8.02
C LEU A 14 8.61 0.47 9.01
N LYS A 15 7.95 1.04 10.02
CA LYS A 15 7.10 0.24 10.91
C LYS A 15 5.84 -0.18 10.15
N ILE A 16 5.56 -1.47 10.08
CA ILE A 16 4.35 -1.99 9.41
C ILE A 16 3.12 -1.34 10.02
N GLU A 17 3.06 -1.23 11.35
CA GLU A 17 1.91 -0.66 12.05
C GLU A 17 1.62 0.78 11.60
N ALA A 18 2.66 1.59 11.39
CA ALA A 18 2.52 2.97 10.90
C ALA A 18 2.11 3.02 9.42
N ILE A 19 2.58 2.08 8.60
CA ILE A 19 2.13 1.92 7.21
C ILE A 19 0.62 1.64 7.19
N LEU A 20 0.19 0.61 7.93
CA LEU A 20 -1.21 0.18 7.93
C LEU A 20 -2.13 1.29 8.45
N GLU A 21 -1.73 1.98 9.53
CA GLU A 21 -2.46 3.10 10.08
C GLU A 21 -2.63 4.24 9.06
N GLY A 22 -1.56 4.62 8.38
CA GLY A 22 -1.59 5.66 7.35
C GLY A 22 -2.49 5.29 6.16
N LEU A 23 -2.33 4.08 5.60
CA LEU A 23 -3.15 3.60 4.48
C LEU A 23 -4.64 3.51 4.84
N ARG A 24 -4.96 2.99 6.03
CA ARG A 24 -6.34 2.96 6.55
C ARG A 24 -6.92 4.37 6.72
N GLY A 25 -6.11 5.31 7.21
CA GLY A 25 -6.49 6.72 7.32
C GLY A 25 -6.80 7.35 5.95
N ILE A 26 -5.95 7.10 4.95
CA ILE A 26 -6.13 7.59 3.57
C ILE A 26 -7.42 7.00 2.99
N ARG A 27 -7.67 5.70 3.16
CA ARG A 27 -8.92 5.08 2.70
C ARG A 27 -10.14 5.68 3.38
N LYS A 28 -10.11 5.85 4.71
CA LYS A 28 -11.22 6.46 5.45
C LYS A 28 -11.54 7.86 4.92
N MET A 29 -10.51 8.70 4.73
CA MET A 29 -10.65 10.02 4.13
C MET A 29 -11.23 9.95 2.71
N TYR A 30 -10.77 9.02 1.89
CA TYR A 30 -11.29 8.82 0.54
C TYR A 30 -12.79 8.48 0.54
N LEU A 31 -13.21 7.52 1.36
CA LEU A 31 -14.62 7.11 1.48
C LEU A 31 -15.51 8.26 1.98
N GLU A 32 -15.04 8.99 2.99
CA GLU A 32 -15.73 10.19 3.50
C GLU A 32 -15.87 11.25 2.41
N CYS A 33 -14.83 11.47 1.60
CA CYS A 33 -14.88 12.41 0.48
C CYS A 33 -15.85 11.95 -0.62
N VAL A 34 -15.80 10.69 -1.04
CA VAL A 34 -16.66 10.14 -2.10
C VAL A 34 -18.13 10.23 -1.73
N SER A 35 -18.46 10.09 -0.44
CA SER A 35 -19.84 10.26 0.05
C SER A 35 -20.41 11.68 -0.16
N ARG A 36 -19.56 12.68 -0.46
CA ARG A 36 -19.93 14.11 -0.56
C ARG A 36 -19.45 14.79 -1.84
N GLY A 37 -18.73 14.08 -2.72
CA GLY A 37 -17.93 14.69 -3.77
C GLY A 37 -17.75 13.84 -5.02
N LYS A 38 -16.99 14.37 -5.99
CA LYS A 38 -16.68 13.65 -7.23
C LYS A 38 -15.53 12.66 -7.00
N PRO A 39 -15.66 11.38 -7.38
CA PRO A 39 -14.63 10.36 -7.16
C PRO A 39 -13.23 10.76 -7.62
N ALA A 40 -13.10 11.40 -8.80
CA ALA A 40 -11.81 11.85 -9.32
C ALA A 40 -11.10 12.88 -8.42
N VAL A 41 -11.85 13.79 -7.80
CA VAL A 41 -11.29 14.79 -6.87
C VAL A 41 -10.85 14.12 -5.58
N CYS A 42 -11.64 13.18 -5.07
CA CYS A 42 -11.31 12.43 -3.87
C CYS A 42 -10.09 11.54 -4.07
N TYR A 43 -9.98 10.92 -5.24
CA TYR A 43 -8.80 10.16 -5.65
C TYR A 43 -7.56 11.05 -5.70
N ALA A 44 -7.65 12.22 -6.33
CA ALA A 44 -6.51 13.16 -6.41
C ALA A 44 -6.01 13.58 -5.00
N LYS A 45 -6.92 13.77 -4.04
CA LYS A 45 -6.56 14.03 -2.63
C LYS A 45 -5.85 12.82 -2.01
N ALA A 46 -6.43 11.62 -2.14
CA ALA A 46 -5.84 10.41 -1.60
C ALA A 46 -4.46 10.10 -2.20
N ALA A 47 -4.28 10.31 -3.50
CA ALA A 47 -2.98 10.21 -4.16
C ALA A 47 -1.97 11.22 -3.61
N GLY A 48 -2.40 12.44 -3.30
CA GLY A 48 -1.58 13.44 -2.61
C GLY A 48 -1.09 12.97 -1.24
N GLU A 49 -1.97 12.36 -0.44
CA GLU A 49 -1.60 11.79 0.86
C GLU A 49 -0.65 10.59 0.72
N LEU A 50 -0.86 9.72 -0.27
CA LEU A 50 0.08 8.62 -0.57
C LEU A 50 1.46 9.15 -0.94
N ILE A 51 1.53 10.17 -1.81
CA ILE A 51 2.79 10.82 -2.19
C ILE A 51 3.44 11.49 -0.97
N SER A 52 2.68 12.16 -0.12
CA SER A 52 3.18 12.77 1.12
C SER A 52 3.78 11.73 2.06
N MET A 53 3.09 10.60 2.22
CA MET A 53 3.49 9.52 3.11
C MET A 53 4.73 8.74 2.63
N PHE A 54 4.79 8.41 1.34
CA PHE A 54 5.83 7.53 0.79
C PHE A 54 6.93 8.28 0.05
N GLY A 55 6.67 9.49 -0.45
CA GLY A 55 7.63 10.29 -1.21
C GLY A 55 8.23 9.49 -2.37
N SER A 56 9.55 9.37 -2.38
CA SER A 56 10.30 8.60 -3.38
C SER A 56 10.00 7.10 -3.38
N LEU A 57 9.40 6.54 -2.33
CA LEU A 57 9.00 5.13 -2.26
C LEU A 57 7.68 4.84 -2.99
N MET A 58 6.94 5.87 -3.41
CA MET A 58 5.62 5.72 -4.06
C MET A 58 5.60 4.74 -5.25
N PRO A 59 6.63 4.63 -6.11
CA PRO A 59 6.65 3.63 -7.19
C PRO A 59 6.52 2.17 -6.72
N ASN A 60 6.83 1.91 -5.45
CA ASN A 60 6.71 0.60 -4.82
C ASN A 60 5.38 0.39 -4.07
N VAL A 61 4.42 1.30 -4.19
CA VAL A 61 3.11 1.23 -3.56
C VAL A 61 2.03 1.09 -4.63
N TRP A 62 1.42 -0.09 -4.70
CA TRP A 62 0.33 -0.37 -5.63
C TRP A 62 -0.98 -0.47 -4.87
N HIS A 63 -2.07 -0.06 -5.50
CA HIS A 63 -3.40 -0.13 -4.93
C HIS A 63 -4.45 -0.31 -6.01
N ASP A 64 -5.63 -0.78 -5.62
CA ASP A 64 -6.81 -0.81 -6.48
C ASP A 64 -7.48 0.57 -6.57
N GLN A 65 -8.54 0.69 -7.38
CA GLN A 65 -9.22 1.97 -7.62
C GLN A 65 -9.97 2.49 -6.39
N GLU A 66 -10.42 1.60 -5.50
CA GLU A 66 -11.18 1.95 -4.30
C GLU A 66 -10.29 2.17 -3.08
N LEU A 67 -8.96 2.08 -3.25
CA LEU A 67 -7.98 2.21 -2.17
C LEU A 67 -8.26 1.20 -1.04
N ARG A 68 -8.78 0.02 -1.41
CA ARG A 68 -9.10 -1.07 -0.50
C ARG A 68 -7.90 -1.99 -0.30
N PHE A 69 -7.29 -2.41 -1.40
CA PHE A 69 -6.20 -3.35 -1.42
C PHE A 69 -4.92 -2.62 -1.75
N TYR A 70 -3.86 -2.91 -0.99
CA TYR A 70 -2.53 -2.37 -1.20
C TYR A 70 -1.52 -3.50 -1.33
N ILE A 71 -0.52 -3.27 -2.17
CA ILE A 71 0.68 -4.11 -2.28
C ILE A 71 1.88 -3.18 -2.21
N LEU A 72 2.73 -3.38 -1.21
CA LEU A 72 3.98 -2.64 -1.09
C LEU A 72 5.13 -3.59 -1.39
N ARG A 73 6.05 -3.15 -2.26
CA ARG A 73 7.25 -3.90 -2.60
C ARG A 73 8.41 -3.53 -1.67
N GLY A 74 8.97 -4.53 -1.01
CA GLY A 74 10.16 -4.41 -0.17
C GLY A 74 11.45 -4.53 -0.96
N ALA A 75 12.57 -4.15 -0.33
CA ALA A 75 13.91 -4.17 -0.90
C ALA A 75 14.47 -5.61 -1.07
N ASP A 76 13.95 -6.55 -0.30
CA ASP A 76 14.42 -7.94 -0.16
C ASP A 76 13.55 -8.94 -0.94
N GLY A 77 12.68 -8.47 -1.83
CA GLY A 77 11.75 -9.32 -2.55
C GLY A 77 10.48 -9.68 -1.75
N ALA A 78 10.35 -9.20 -0.52
CA ALA A 78 9.09 -9.30 0.22
C ALA A 78 8.01 -8.37 -0.35
N LEU A 79 6.77 -8.83 -0.33
CA LEU A 79 5.57 -8.06 -0.63
C LEU A 79 4.72 -7.97 0.63
N LEU A 80 4.32 -6.74 0.99
CA LEU A 80 3.31 -6.50 2.00
C LEU A 80 1.96 -6.32 1.30
N PHE A 81 1.11 -7.34 1.41
CA PHE A 81 -0.29 -7.28 0.99
C PHE A 81 -1.14 -6.75 2.13
N TYR A 82 -2.03 -5.79 1.87
CA TYR A 82 -2.91 -5.23 2.89
C TYR A 82 -4.34 -5.05 2.36
N ASP A 83 -5.31 -5.53 3.13
CA ASP A 83 -6.74 -5.23 2.97
C ASP A 83 -7.14 -4.19 4.04
N ALA A 84 -7.30 -2.94 3.61
CA ALA A 84 -7.65 -1.83 4.49
C ALA A 84 -9.10 -1.88 5.01
N GLU A 85 -9.95 -2.80 4.51
CA GLU A 85 -11.32 -2.97 4.98
C GLU A 85 -11.35 -3.91 6.17
N ALA A 86 -10.74 -5.07 5.96
CA ALA A 86 -10.67 -6.12 6.96
C ALA A 86 -9.56 -5.85 8.00
N ASP A 87 -8.70 -4.87 7.76
CA ASP A 87 -7.52 -4.56 8.54
C ASP A 87 -6.59 -5.77 8.70
N ARG A 88 -6.35 -6.47 7.59
CA ARG A 88 -5.51 -7.67 7.55
C ARG A 88 -4.38 -7.49 6.57
N TYR A 89 -3.19 -7.96 6.95
CA TYR A 89 -2.02 -7.94 6.08
C TYR A 89 -1.34 -9.32 6.03
N ALA A 90 -0.57 -9.53 4.97
CA ALA A 90 0.31 -10.67 4.81
C ALA A 90 1.67 -10.21 4.25
N LEU A 91 2.74 -10.84 4.73
CA LEU A 91 4.07 -10.72 4.15
C LEU A 91 4.37 -11.97 3.34
N VAL A 92 4.62 -11.80 2.06
CA VAL A 92 4.82 -12.92 1.13
C VAL A 92 6.04 -12.62 0.28
N ASP A 93 6.91 -13.60 0.12
CA ASP A 93 7.97 -13.53 -0.89
C ASP A 93 7.38 -13.44 -2.31
N ILE A 94 7.96 -12.61 -3.18
CA ILE A 94 7.46 -12.39 -4.54
C ILE A 94 7.34 -13.70 -5.34
N GLY A 95 8.28 -14.63 -5.21
CA GLY A 95 8.24 -15.92 -5.89
C GLY A 95 7.07 -16.78 -5.41
N LYS A 96 6.81 -16.79 -4.10
CA LYS A 96 5.63 -17.47 -3.53
C LYS A 96 4.32 -16.82 -3.96
N ALA A 97 4.26 -15.49 -3.99
CA ALA A 97 3.08 -14.76 -4.45
C ALA A 97 2.75 -15.10 -5.91
N VAL A 98 3.74 -15.08 -6.80
CA VAL A 98 3.58 -15.47 -8.21
C VAL A 98 3.13 -16.93 -8.34
N SER A 99 3.79 -17.84 -7.62
CA SER A 99 3.45 -19.27 -7.63
C SER A 99 2.00 -19.52 -7.19
N SER A 100 1.53 -18.81 -6.17
CA SER A 100 0.15 -18.88 -5.68
C SER A 100 -0.88 -18.38 -6.71
N VAL A 101 -0.54 -17.37 -7.51
CA VAL A 101 -1.44 -16.81 -8.53
C VAL A 101 -1.46 -17.67 -9.79
N LEU A 102 -0.31 -18.19 -10.20
CA LEU A 102 -0.17 -19.02 -11.41
C LEU A 102 -0.55 -20.49 -11.20
N GLY A 103 -0.87 -20.91 -9.97
CA GLY A 103 -1.25 -22.30 -9.66
C GLY A 103 -0.08 -23.28 -9.69
N HIS A 104 1.15 -22.80 -9.53
CA HIS A 104 2.35 -23.63 -9.39
C HIS A 104 2.66 -23.85 -7.90
N GLY A 105 1.75 -24.53 -7.20
CA GLY A 105 1.88 -24.89 -5.77
C GLY A 105 2.38 -26.31 -5.57
#